data_AF-A0A936YBP7-F1
#
_entry.id   AF-A0A936YBP7-F1
#
_cell.length_a   1.000
_cell.length_b   1.000
_cell.length_c   1.000
_cell.angle_alpha   90.00
_cell.angle_beta   90.00
_cell.angle_gamma   90.00
#
_symmetry.space_group_name_H-M   'P 1'
#
loop_
_entity.id
_entity.type
_entity.pdbx_description
1 polymer ?
#
loop_
_entity_poly.entity_id
_entity_poly.type
_entity_poly.pdbx_seq_one_letter_code
_entity_poly.pdbx_strand_id
1 'polypeptide(L)'
;MPKSTATCNSLLALLFNATAWADLAENDTSSPKTDLYLSLHTADPGVGNSQLTNEATYTNYTRIAVARTTGGWDAPAAAATANAALAQFPQCGASGNTITT
;
A
#
# COMPACT_ATOMS: atom_id res chain seq x y z
N MET A 1 17.02 15.64 9.40
CA MET A 1 16.48 16.79 8.65
C MET A 1 15.26 16.31 7.89
N PRO A 2 14.04 16.81 8.17
CA PRO A 2 12.92 16.51 7.29
C PRO A 2 13.28 17.01 5.89
N LYS A 3 13.16 16.17 4.87
CA LYS A 3 13.23 16.63 3.48
C LYS A 3 12.07 17.61 3.22
N SER A 4 12.18 18.47 2.22
CA SER A 4 11.12 19.42 1.89
C SER A 4 9.80 18.68 1.60
N THR A 5 8.66 19.31 1.88
CA THR A 5 7.33 18.76 1.59
C THR A 5 7.18 18.38 0.12
N ALA A 6 7.81 19.13 -0.79
CA ALA A 6 7.82 18.83 -2.21
C ALA A 6 8.49 17.48 -2.52
N THR A 7 9.67 17.22 -1.95
CA THR A 7 10.35 15.92 -2.10
C THR A 7 9.50 14.77 -1.55
N CYS A 8 8.88 14.96 -0.39
CA CYS A 8 8.00 13.95 0.20
C CYS A 8 6.79 13.66 -0.72
N ASN A 9 6.13 14.69 -1.24
CA ASN A 9 4.99 14.50 -2.14
C ASN A 9 5.38 13.80 -3.44
N SER A 10 6.52 14.15 -4.05
CA SER A 10 6.99 13.47 -5.27
C SER A 10 7.31 12.00 -5.03
N LEU A 11 7.93 11.66 -3.89
CA LEU A 11 8.20 10.28 -3.52
C LEU A 11 6.90 9.48 -3.33
N LEU A 12 5.93 10.06 -2.61
CA LEU A 12 4.62 9.43 -2.43
C LEU A 12 3.87 9.29 -3.76
N ALA A 13 3.95 10.27 -4.66
CA ALA A 13 3.26 10.23 -5.94
C ALA A 13 3.85 9.15 -6.85
N LEU A 14 5.17 8.98 -6.81
CA LEU A 14 5.84 7.88 -7.48
C LEU A 14 5.38 6.53 -6.93
N LEU A 15 5.37 6.35 -5.61
CA LEU A 15 5.02 5.07 -4.99
C LEU A 15 3.54 4.71 -5.14
N PHE A 16 2.63 5.64 -4.85
CA PHE A 16 1.20 5.36 -4.71
C PHE A 16 0.38 5.72 -5.94
N ASN A 17 0.82 6.66 -6.79
CA ASN A 17 0.05 7.10 -7.97
C ASN A 17 0.78 6.83 -9.29
N ALA A 18 1.87 6.05 -9.26
CA ALA A 18 2.71 5.73 -10.42
C ALA A 18 3.15 6.98 -11.22
N THR A 19 3.27 8.13 -10.55
CA THR A 19 3.60 9.41 -11.18
C THR A 19 5.10 9.64 -11.11
N ALA A 20 5.77 9.72 -12.26
CA ALA A 20 7.21 9.96 -12.33
C ALA A 20 7.58 11.28 -11.66
N TRP A 21 8.72 11.29 -10.96
CA TRP A 21 9.33 12.53 -10.49
C TRP A 21 10.23 13.06 -11.61
N ALA A 22 9.77 14.11 -12.29
CA ALA A 22 10.48 14.76 -13.38
C ALA A 22 11.99 14.88 -13.09
N ASP A 23 12.79 14.39 -14.04
CA ASP A 23 14.27 14.41 -14.07
C ASP A 23 14.97 13.64 -12.93
N LEU A 24 14.24 13.00 -12.01
CA LEU A 24 14.81 12.38 -10.80
C LEU A 24 14.45 10.91 -10.61
N ALA A 25 13.24 10.49 -10.93
CA ALA A 25 12.81 9.10 -10.77
C ALA A 25 11.67 8.73 -11.72
N GLU A 26 11.74 7.53 -12.25
CA GLU A 26 10.78 6.99 -13.22
C GLU A 26 9.92 5.89 -12.58
N ASN A 27 8.72 5.69 -13.13
CA ASN A 27 7.91 4.51 -12.84
C ASN A 27 8.10 3.51 -13.99
N ASP A 28 8.58 2.31 -13.65
CA ASP A 28 9.02 1.30 -14.63
C ASP A 28 8.15 1.29 -15.89
N THR A 29 8.78 1.51 -17.04
CA THR A 29 8.11 1.64 -18.34
C THR A 29 7.87 0.30 -19.03
N SER A 30 8.49 -0.78 -18.54
CA SER A 30 8.45 -2.11 -19.13
C SER A 30 7.50 -3.05 -18.40
N SER A 31 7.49 -3.02 -17.07
CA SER A 31 6.68 -3.90 -16.23
C SER A 31 6.25 -3.24 -14.91
N PRO A 32 5.61 -2.05 -14.98
CA PRO A 32 5.23 -1.33 -13.76
C PRO A 32 4.34 -2.19 -12.88
N LYS A 33 4.57 -2.13 -11.58
CA LYS A 33 3.55 -2.58 -10.63
C LYS A 33 2.33 -1.71 -10.81
N THR A 34 1.19 -2.29 -11.15
CA THR A 34 -0.06 -1.56 -11.32
C THR A 34 -0.80 -1.37 -10.01
N ASP A 35 -0.56 -2.27 -9.05
CA ASP A 35 -1.29 -2.34 -7.79
C ASP A 35 -0.31 -2.49 -6.62
N LEU A 36 -0.69 -1.91 -5.49
CA LEU A 36 -0.16 -2.27 -4.17
C LEU A 36 -1.18 -3.17 -3.47
N TYR A 37 -0.71 -4.19 -2.75
CA TYR A 37 -1.58 -5.13 -2.07
C TYR A 37 -1.60 -4.85 -0.58
N LEU A 38 -2.79 -4.64 -0.03
CA LEU A 38 -3.02 -4.59 1.41
C LEU A 38 -3.28 -6.00 1.92
N SER A 39 -2.63 -6.35 3.02
CA SER A 39 -2.78 -7.63 3.71
C SER A 39 -3.00 -7.42 5.20
N LEU A 40 -3.66 -8.39 5.83
CA LEU A 40 -3.78 -8.44 7.28
C LEU A 40 -2.77 -9.44 7.85
N HIS A 41 -2.27 -9.16 9.04
CA HIS A 41 -1.29 -9.99 9.73
C HIS A 41 -1.75 -10.35 11.14
N THR A 42 -1.37 -11.54 11.62
CA THR A 42 -1.65 -12.02 12.98
C THR A 42 -0.49 -11.80 13.95
N ALA A 43 0.66 -11.37 13.44
CA ALA A 43 1.84 -10.95 14.18
C ALA A 43 2.76 -10.13 13.26
N ASP A 44 3.82 -9.54 13.81
CA ASP A 44 4.82 -8.77 13.07
C ASP A 44 5.38 -9.55 11.85
N PRO A 45 5.39 -8.99 10.63
CA PRO A 45 5.98 -9.62 9.44
C PRO A 45 7.51 -9.86 9.52
N GLY A 46 8.15 -9.33 10.55
CA GLY A 46 9.57 -9.35 10.81
C GLY A 46 10.35 -8.41 9.90
N VAL A 47 11.66 -8.31 10.17
CA VAL A 47 12.59 -7.45 9.42
C VAL A 47 12.77 -7.85 7.95
N GLY A 48 12.36 -9.08 7.58
CA GLY A 48 12.36 -9.54 6.19
C GLY A 48 11.27 -8.89 5.34
N ASN A 49 10.29 -8.20 5.97
CA ASN A 49 9.17 -7.50 5.34
C ASN A 49 8.45 -8.34 4.26
N SER A 50 8.46 -9.66 4.44
CA SER A 50 7.74 -10.58 3.56
C SER A 50 6.27 -10.52 3.94
N GLN A 51 5.43 -10.10 3.00
CA GLN A 51 3.99 -10.02 3.22
C GLN A 51 3.37 -11.37 3.59
N LEU A 52 4.04 -12.48 3.24
CA LEU A 52 3.62 -13.84 3.56
C LEU A 52 3.90 -14.26 5.02
N THR A 53 4.77 -13.54 5.72
CA THR A 53 5.08 -13.85 7.12
C THR A 53 3.95 -13.40 8.01
N ASN A 54 3.36 -14.32 8.77
CA ASN A 54 2.24 -14.07 9.69
C ASN A 54 1.00 -13.47 9.00
N GLU A 55 0.80 -13.72 7.70
CA GLU A 55 -0.39 -13.27 7.00
C GLU A 55 -1.65 -13.98 7.51
N ALA A 56 -2.79 -13.27 7.53
CA ALA A 56 -4.07 -13.84 7.90
C ALA A 56 -4.49 -14.98 6.95
N THR A 57 -5.20 -15.98 7.49
CA THR A 57 -5.54 -17.22 6.79
C THR A 57 -7.00 -17.67 7.00
N TYR A 58 -7.87 -16.77 7.46
CA TYR A 58 -9.29 -17.10 7.62
C TYR A 58 -9.95 -17.40 6.26
N THR A 59 -11.01 -18.22 6.26
CA THR A 59 -11.56 -18.91 5.09
C THR A 59 -11.82 -18.04 3.85
N ASN A 60 -12.24 -16.79 4.02
CA ASN A 60 -12.56 -15.85 2.94
C ASN A 60 -11.57 -14.69 2.84
N TYR A 61 -10.40 -14.80 3.47
CA TYR A 61 -9.36 -13.78 3.38
C TYR A 61 -8.83 -13.67 1.94
N THR A 62 -8.70 -12.44 1.48
CA THR A 62 -8.06 -12.10 0.23
C THR A 62 -7.40 -10.72 0.40
N ARG A 63 -6.22 -10.55 -0.20
CA ARG A 63 -5.55 -9.25 -0.24
C ARG A 63 -6.36 -8.26 -1.06
N ILE A 64 -6.34 -7.01 -0.66
CA ILE A 64 -6.97 -5.94 -1.43
C ILE A 64 -5.93 -5.37 -2.38
N ALA A 65 -6.12 -5.58 -3.68
CA ALA A 65 -5.37 -4.86 -4.70
C ALA A 65 -5.88 -3.42 -4.78
N VAL A 66 -4.97 -2.45 -4.60
CA VAL A 66 -5.27 -1.02 -4.74
C VAL A 66 -4.41 -0.46 -5.86
N ALA A 67 -5.07 -0.03 -6.94
CA ALA A 67 -4.41 0.52 -8.11
C ALA A 67 -3.53 1.72 -7.74
N ARG A 68 -2.31 1.76 -8.29
CA ARG A 68 -1.35 2.87 -8.13
C ARG A 68 -1.77 4.09 -8.95
N THR A 69 -2.93 4.65 -8.66
CA THR A 69 -3.55 5.78 -9.36
C THR A 69 -4.23 6.70 -8.36
N THR A 70 -4.70 7.88 -8.79
CA THR A 70 -5.49 8.77 -7.93
C THR A 70 -6.88 8.22 -7.57
N GLY A 71 -7.33 7.15 -8.22
CA GLY A 71 -8.55 6.43 -7.85
C GLY A 71 -8.34 5.36 -6.77
N GLY A 72 -7.10 4.92 -6.54
CA GLY A 72 -6.76 3.99 -5.46
C GLY A 72 -6.18 4.70 -4.23
N TRP A 73 -5.39 5.74 -4.46
CA TRP A 73 -4.69 6.52 -3.42
C TRP A 73 -4.90 8.01 -3.66
N ASP A 74 -5.16 8.77 -2.61
CA ASP A 74 -5.28 10.23 -2.72
C ASP A 74 -3.99 10.84 -3.28
N ALA A 75 -4.15 11.93 -4.03
CA ALA A 75 -3.00 12.70 -4.51
C ALA A 75 -2.19 13.22 -3.29
N PRO A 76 -0.86 13.02 -3.25
CA PRO A 76 -0.08 13.37 -2.06
C PRO A 76 -0.07 14.87 -1.81
N ALA A 77 -0.34 15.24 -0.57
CA ALA A 77 -0.34 16.61 -0.11
C ALA A 77 0.22 16.67 1.32
N ALA A 78 0.89 17.76 1.66
CA ALA A 78 1.47 17.96 2.98
C ALA A 78 2.31 16.76 3.51
N ALA A 79 3.05 16.09 2.61
CA ALA A 79 3.85 14.90 2.90
C ALA A 79 3.05 13.67 3.36
N ALA A 80 1.78 13.56 2.95
CA ALA A 80 0.90 12.43 3.25
C ALA A 80 0.06 12.01 2.04
N THR A 81 -0.44 10.78 2.07
CA THR A 81 -1.46 10.21 1.18
C THR A 81 -2.27 9.18 1.97
N ALA A 82 -3.44 8.80 1.47
CA ALA A 82 -4.32 7.81 2.07
C ALA A 82 -5.03 7.01 0.97
N ASN A 83 -5.78 5.99 1.34
CA ASN A 83 -6.67 5.31 0.41
C ASN A 83 -7.74 6.28 -0.10
N ALA A 84 -7.90 6.36 -1.42
CA ALA A 84 -8.92 7.22 -2.04
C ALA A 84 -10.35 6.69 -1.83
N ALA A 85 -10.49 5.40 -1.50
CA ALA A 85 -11.76 4.74 -1.21
C ALA A 85 -11.58 3.69 -0.10
N LEU A 86 -12.71 3.25 0.49
CA LEU A 86 -12.72 2.21 1.51
C LEU A 86 -12.09 0.91 0.99
N ALA A 87 -10.98 0.51 1.59
CA ALA A 87 -10.39 -0.82 1.40
C ALA A 87 -10.99 -1.79 2.43
N GLN A 88 -12.03 -2.52 2.03
CA GLN A 88 -12.75 -3.43 2.91
C GLN A 88 -12.28 -4.88 2.73
N PHE A 89 -11.72 -5.46 3.80
CA PHE A 89 -11.44 -6.90 3.83
C PHE A 89 -12.73 -7.69 4.03
N PRO A 90 -12.85 -8.89 3.44
CA PRO A 90 -13.95 -9.80 3.74
C PRO A 90 -14.00 -10.12 5.24
N GLN A 91 -15.19 -10.17 5.81
CA GLN A 91 -15.37 -10.39 7.24
C GLN A 91 -14.91 -11.81 7.63
N CYS A 92 -14.09 -11.89 8.67
CA CYS A 92 -13.69 -13.14 9.31
C CYS A 92 -14.91 -13.87 9.93
N GLY A 93 -14.99 -15.19 9.72
CA GLY A 93 -16.03 -16.07 10.28
C GLY A 93 -15.84 -16.43 11.76
N ALA A 94 -16.51 -17.49 12.22
CA ALA A 94 -16.63 -17.85 13.64
C ALA A 94 -15.33 -18.34 14.31
N SER A 95 -14.43 -19.00 13.58
CA SER A 95 -13.07 -19.35 14.04
C SER A 95 -12.09 -18.34 13.44
N GLY A 96 -11.86 -17.23 14.15
CA GLY A 96 -11.19 -16.09 13.57
C GLY A 96 -9.67 -16.06 13.68
N ASN A 97 -9.06 -15.21 12.84
CA ASN A 97 -7.71 -14.70 13.07
C ASN A 97 -7.81 -13.46 13.97
N THR A 98 -6.99 -13.40 15.03
CA THR A 98 -6.75 -12.13 15.73
C THR A 98 -5.77 -11.33 14.89
N ILE A 99 -6.23 -10.20 14.35
CA ILE A 99 -5.39 -9.31 13.55
C ILE A 99 -4.64 -8.37 14.49
N THR A 100 -3.34 -8.20 14.24
CA THR A 100 -2.47 -7.27 14.97
C THR A 100 -2.17 -6.07 14.09
N THR A 101 -2.21 -4.87 14.67
CA THR A 101 -1.82 -3.60 14.03
C THR A 101 -0.36 -3.28 14.26
#